data_AF-A0A7R9U9T0-F1
#
_entry.id   AF-A0A7R9U9T0-F1
#
_cell.length_a   1.000
_cell.length_b   1.000
_cell.length_c   1.000
_cell.angle_alpha   90.00
_cell.angle_beta   90.00
_cell.angle_gamma   90.00
#
_symmetry.space_group_name_H-M   'P 1'
#
loop_
_entity.id
_entity.type
_entity.pdbx_description
1 polymer ?
#
loop_
_entity_poly.entity_id
_entity_poly.type
_entity_poly.pdbx_seq_one_letter_code
_entity_poly.pdbx_strand_id
1 'polypeptide(L)'
;DTPREALFAQCVPCRQTCGEIYCSEACRDLHWRKCHRFLCTGRIPDEDAEFHPLILFKMHAVETNEIFLLAAAVACHCWSTFAKNPGAERGAERGAYARFVQEKWWECAVAETESEAAELRDVLLA
;
A
#
# COMPACT_ATOMS: atom_id res chain seq x y z
N ASP A 1 32.21 -3.04 -11.66
CA ASP A 1 31.32 -1.89 -11.45
C ASP A 1 30.15 -2.01 -12.40
N THR A 2 28.96 -2.28 -11.86
CA THR A 2 27.83 -2.78 -12.68
C THR A 2 26.89 -1.62 -13.08
N PRO A 3 26.23 -1.69 -14.25
CA PRO A 3 25.26 -0.67 -14.71
C PRO A 3 24.15 -0.34 -13.71
N ARG A 4 23.89 -1.26 -12.77
CA ARG A 4 22.87 -1.14 -11.73
C ARG A 4 23.16 -0.05 -10.71
N GLU A 5 24.42 0.18 -10.35
CA GLU A 5 24.80 1.22 -9.38
C GLU A 5 24.65 2.63 -9.97
N ALA A 6 24.95 2.77 -11.27
CA ALA A 6 24.73 4.02 -12.00
C ALA A 6 23.23 4.39 -12.11
N LEU A 7 22.34 3.40 -12.19
CA LEU A 7 20.89 3.64 -12.23
C LEU A 7 20.34 4.26 -10.94
N PHE A 8 20.92 3.92 -9.78
CA PHE A 8 20.48 4.45 -8.49
C PHE A 8 21.20 5.73 -8.06
N ALA A 9 22.28 6.13 -8.76
CA ALA A 9 23.03 7.35 -8.44
C ALA A 9 22.19 8.64 -8.55
N GLN A 10 21.10 8.60 -9.32
CA GLN A 10 20.17 9.74 -9.49
C GLN A 10 18.91 9.61 -8.62
N CYS A 11 18.76 8.50 -7.88
CA CYS A 11 17.61 8.30 -7.02
C CYS A 11 17.74 9.07 -5.71
N VAL A 12 16.60 9.53 -5.21
CA VAL A 12 16.46 10.23 -3.94
C VAL A 12 15.92 9.26 -2.90
N PRO A 13 16.66 8.92 -1.83
CA PRO A 13 16.17 8.00 -0.80
C PRO A 13 15.17 8.68 0.15
N CYS A 14 14.38 7.87 0.84
CA CYS A 14 13.58 8.33 1.98
C CYS A 14 14.48 8.93 3.07
N ARG A 15 14.05 10.07 3.63
CA ARG A 15 14.79 10.79 4.69
C ARG A 15 14.93 9.99 5.99
N GLN A 16 14.04 9.03 6.22
CA GLN A 16 14.06 8.16 7.40
C GLN A 16 14.86 6.87 7.15
N THR A 17 15.50 6.72 5.99
CA THR A 17 16.36 5.56 5.66
C THR A 17 15.65 4.20 5.71
N CYS A 18 14.33 4.17 5.44
CA CYS A 18 13.53 2.95 5.44
C CYS A 18 13.69 2.05 4.19
N GLY A 19 14.62 2.40 3.28
CA GLY A 19 14.90 1.65 2.05
C GLY A 19 14.11 2.08 0.79
N GLU A 20 13.05 2.90 0.90
CA GLU A 20 12.36 3.42 -0.28
C GLU A 20 13.18 4.49 -1.01
N ILE A 21 13.15 4.44 -2.35
CA ILE A 21 13.86 5.34 -3.25
C ILE A 21 12.91 5.96 -4.29
N TYR A 22 13.21 7.16 -4.73
CA TYR A 22 12.35 7.97 -5.60
C TYR A 22 13.15 8.52 -6.78
N CYS A 23 12.49 8.83 -7.89
CA CYS A 23 13.14 9.46 -9.04
C CYS A 23 13.46 10.95 -8.84
N SER A 24 12.86 11.60 -7.84
CA SER A 24 13.10 13.02 -7.53
C SER A 24 12.65 13.36 -6.10
N GLU A 25 13.13 14.49 -5.59
CA GLU A 25 12.69 15.03 -4.30
C GLU A 25 11.19 15.35 -4.30
N ALA A 26 10.66 15.84 -5.42
CA ALA A 26 9.25 16.13 -5.58
C ALA A 26 8.38 14.86 -5.41
N CYS A 27 8.81 13.73 -5.98
CA CYS A 27 8.13 12.44 -5.82
C CYS A 27 8.20 11.93 -4.37
N ARG A 28 9.38 12.00 -3.74
CA ARG A 28 9.56 11.66 -2.32
C ARG A 28 8.63 12.47 -1.43
N ASP A 29 8.66 13.78 -1.58
CA ASP A 29 7.94 14.71 -0.69
C ASP A 29 6.42 14.68 -0.96
N LEU A 30 6.00 14.37 -2.18
CA LEU A 30 4.60 14.07 -2.49
C LEU A 30 4.15 12.77 -1.81
N HIS A 31 4.93 11.69 -1.93
CA HIS A 31 4.59 10.39 -1.33
C HIS A 31 4.54 10.49 0.21
N TRP A 32 5.51 11.19 0.81
CA TRP A 32 5.55 11.51 2.25
C TRP A 32 4.26 12.16 2.73
N ARG A 33 3.79 13.20 2.03
CA ARG A 33 2.57 13.94 2.37
C ARG A 33 1.30 13.15 2.13
N LYS A 34 1.30 12.21 1.16
CA LYS A 34 0.15 11.40 0.82
C LYS A 34 -0.06 10.29 1.84
N CYS A 35 0.92 9.42 2.04
CA CYS A 35 0.72 8.21 2.85
C CYS A 35 2.00 7.66 3.50
N HIS A 36 3.17 7.82 2.88
CA HIS A 36 4.39 7.13 3.32
C HIS A 36 4.76 7.37 4.79
N ARG A 37 4.55 8.57 5.34
CA ARG A 37 4.84 8.87 6.76
C ARG A 37 4.18 7.92 7.77
N PHE A 38 3.08 7.26 7.39
CA PHE A 38 2.36 6.32 8.25
C PHE A 38 2.82 4.86 8.06
N LEU A 39 3.49 4.57 6.94
CA LEU A 39 4.00 3.24 6.57
C LEU A 39 5.53 3.17 6.58
N CYS A 40 6.18 4.27 6.95
CA CYS A 40 7.61 4.37 7.05
C CYS A 40 8.07 3.61 8.28
N THR A 41 8.90 2.60 8.07
CA THR A 41 9.58 1.89 9.16
C THR A 41 10.72 2.72 9.75
N GLY A 42 11.22 3.73 9.02
CA GLY A 42 12.45 4.43 9.38
C GLY A 42 13.64 3.48 9.48
N ARG A 43 14.63 3.84 10.30
CA ARG A 43 15.72 2.94 10.69
C ARG A 43 15.31 2.20 11.96
N ILE A 44 15.06 0.91 11.84
CA ILE A 44 14.75 0.04 12.97
C ILE A 44 16.03 -0.71 13.36
N PRO A 45 16.41 -0.76 14.64
CA PRO A 45 17.48 -1.62 15.11
C PRO A 45 17.23 -3.09 14.75
N ASP A 46 18.27 -3.83 14.40
CA ASP A 46 18.12 -5.23 13.96
C ASP A 46 17.44 -6.11 15.03
N GLU A 47 17.67 -5.82 16.31
CA GLU A 47 17.04 -6.47 17.46
C GLU A 47 15.52 -6.27 17.56
N ASP A 48 15.02 -5.13 17.07
CA ASP A 48 13.60 -4.79 17.09
C ASP A 48 12.90 -5.19 15.78
N ALA A 49 13.66 -5.49 14.73
CA ALA A 49 13.14 -5.65 13.39
C ALA A 49 12.16 -6.83 13.27
N GLU A 50 12.44 -7.93 13.97
CA GLU A 50 11.61 -9.15 13.98
C GLU A 50 10.21 -8.91 14.57
N PHE A 51 10.08 -8.00 15.54
CA PHE A 51 8.83 -7.74 16.25
C PHE A 51 8.13 -6.46 15.80
N HIS A 52 8.75 -5.67 14.92
CA HIS A 52 8.20 -4.38 14.52
C HIS A 52 6.92 -4.56 13.69
N PRO A 53 5.76 -4.03 14.11
CA PRO A 53 4.48 -4.31 13.46
C PRO A 53 4.43 -3.96 11.97
N LEU A 54 5.06 -2.84 11.57
CA LEU A 54 5.13 -2.48 10.14
C LEU A 54 6.06 -3.39 9.34
N ILE A 55 7.10 -3.98 9.95
CA ILE A 55 7.95 -4.95 9.27
C ILE A 55 7.14 -6.24 9.07
N LEU A 56 6.55 -6.77 10.15
CA LEU A 56 5.69 -7.96 10.09
C LEU A 56 4.58 -7.83 9.05
N PHE A 57 3.90 -6.68 9.01
CA PHE A 57 2.89 -6.40 7.98
C PHE A 57 3.48 -6.41 6.57
N LYS A 58 4.61 -5.72 6.34
CA LYS A 58 5.23 -5.65 5.01
C LYS A 58 5.75 -7.00 4.53
N MET A 59 6.36 -7.77 5.43
CA MET A 59 6.82 -9.14 5.16
C MET A 59 5.64 -10.03 4.79
N HIS A 60 4.58 -10.03 5.61
CA HIS A 60 3.36 -10.78 5.31
C HIS A 60 2.75 -10.39 3.95
N ALA A 61 2.68 -9.09 3.65
CA ALA A 61 2.17 -8.62 2.36
C ALA A 61 3.01 -9.10 1.18
N VAL A 62 4.34 -9.06 1.28
CA VAL A 62 5.24 -9.58 0.24
C VAL A 62 5.14 -11.10 0.09
N GLU A 63 4.97 -11.82 1.19
CA GLU A 63 4.87 -13.29 1.20
C GLU A 63 3.53 -13.81 0.71
N THR A 64 2.44 -13.07 0.91
CA THR A 64 1.08 -13.52 0.63
C THR A 64 0.43 -12.80 -0.55
N ASN A 65 0.28 -11.47 -0.47
CA ASN A 65 -0.33 -10.67 -1.51
C ASN A 65 0.10 -9.20 -1.43
N GLU A 66 0.90 -8.79 -2.43
CA GLU A 66 1.43 -7.43 -2.55
C GLU A 66 0.34 -6.34 -2.63
N ILE A 67 -0.90 -6.71 -2.99
CA ILE A 67 -2.05 -5.79 -2.98
C ILE A 67 -2.28 -5.17 -1.61
N PHE A 68 -1.89 -5.84 -0.52
CA PHE A 68 -2.01 -5.29 0.83
C PHE A 68 -1.15 -4.03 1.02
N LEU A 69 0.00 -3.94 0.38
CA LEU A 69 0.83 -2.73 0.42
C LEU A 69 0.11 -1.55 -0.25
N LEU A 70 -0.54 -1.80 -1.39
CA LEU A 70 -1.36 -0.80 -2.09
C LEU A 70 -2.58 -0.39 -1.25
N ALA A 71 -3.31 -1.37 -0.70
CA ALA A 71 -4.48 -1.13 0.14
C ALA A 71 -4.13 -0.28 1.38
N ALA A 72 -3.01 -0.59 2.06
CA ALA A 72 -2.52 0.20 3.17
C ALA A 72 -2.13 1.63 2.76
N ALA A 73 -1.49 1.80 1.59
CA ALA A 73 -1.17 3.12 1.07
C ALA A 73 -2.43 3.96 0.79
N VAL A 74 -3.48 3.34 0.24
CA VAL A 74 -4.79 3.97 0.04
C VAL A 74 -5.44 4.36 1.37
N ALA A 75 -5.49 3.45 2.34
CA ALA A 75 -6.05 3.74 3.66
C ALA A 75 -5.33 4.92 4.34
N CYS A 76 -4.00 4.93 4.30
CA CYS A 76 -3.17 6.03 4.81
C CYS A 76 -3.40 7.35 4.06
N HIS A 77 -3.64 7.29 2.75
CA HIS A 77 -3.97 8.48 1.97
C HIS A 77 -5.34 9.06 2.33
N CYS A 78 -6.36 8.21 2.45
CA CYS A 78 -7.68 8.60 2.94
C CYS A 78 -7.57 9.28 4.30
N TRP A 79 -6.80 8.69 5.22
CA TRP A 79 -6.54 9.27 6.54
C TRP A 79 -5.85 10.64 6.46
N SER A 80 -4.80 10.78 5.65
CA SER A 80 -4.12 12.07 5.42
C SER A 80 -5.06 13.18 4.93
N THR A 81 -6.04 12.83 4.11
CA THR A 81 -7.02 13.77 3.56
C THR A 81 -8.06 14.14 4.61
N PHE A 82 -8.59 13.15 5.33
CA PHE A 82 -9.54 13.38 6.42
C PHE A 82 -8.95 14.24 7.54
N ALA A 83 -7.73 13.93 8.00
CA ALA A 83 -7.08 14.66 9.09
C ALA A 83 -6.83 16.15 8.79
N LYS A 84 -6.74 16.54 7.50
CA LYS A 84 -6.58 17.94 7.09
C LYS A 84 -7.90 18.70 7.06
N ASN A 85 -9.02 18.01 6.88
CA ASN A 85 -10.34 18.61 6.74
C ASN A 85 -11.38 17.85 7.58
N PRO A 86 -11.28 17.91 8.93
CA PRO A 86 -12.15 17.15 9.83
C PRO A 86 -13.65 17.53 9.74
N GLY A 87 -13.97 18.65 9.07
CA GLY A 87 -15.32 19.14 8.81
C GLY A 87 -15.75 19.07 7.33
N ALA A 88 -14.95 18.48 6.43
CA ALA A 88 -15.44 18.14 5.10
C ALA A 88 -16.57 17.11 5.24
N GLU A 89 -17.61 17.22 4.40
CA GLU A 89 -18.69 16.23 4.37
C GLU A 89 -18.09 14.82 4.28
N ARG A 90 -18.44 13.94 5.24
CA ARG A 90 -18.02 12.53 5.23
C ARG A 90 -18.34 11.95 3.85
N GLY A 91 -17.32 11.69 3.03
CA GLY A 91 -17.50 11.17 1.68
C GLY A 91 -16.98 12.05 0.52
N ALA A 92 -16.58 13.30 0.74
CA ALA A 92 -15.92 14.08 -0.31
C ALA A 92 -14.59 13.41 -0.76
N GLU A 93 -13.84 12.87 0.19
CA GLU A 93 -12.64 12.06 -0.01
C GLU A 93 -12.93 10.64 -0.54
N ARG A 94 -14.15 10.11 -0.32
CA ARG A 94 -14.58 8.88 -0.97
C ARG A 94 -14.66 9.05 -2.48
N GLY A 95 -14.95 10.25 -3.01
CA GLY A 95 -15.09 10.46 -4.45
C GLY A 95 -13.89 10.01 -5.30
N ALA A 96 -12.67 10.09 -4.77
CA ALA A 96 -11.46 9.64 -5.45
C ALA A 96 -11.37 8.11 -5.57
N TYR A 97 -11.97 7.38 -4.62
CA TYR A 97 -11.95 5.92 -4.52
C TYR A 97 -13.32 5.26 -4.76
N ALA A 98 -14.38 6.05 -4.84
CA ALA A 98 -15.75 5.62 -5.11
C ALA A 98 -15.90 5.10 -6.55
N ARG A 99 -14.96 5.47 -7.43
CA ARG A 99 -14.84 4.96 -8.80
C ARG A 99 -13.93 3.74 -8.90
N PHE A 100 -13.25 3.36 -7.83
CA PHE A 100 -12.54 2.09 -7.79
C PHE A 100 -13.60 0.97 -7.77
N VAL A 101 -13.35 -0.14 -8.46
CA VAL A 101 -14.32 -1.23 -8.61
C VAL A 101 -14.84 -1.63 -7.22
N GLN A 102 -16.13 -1.36 -6.98
CA GLN A 102 -16.81 -1.66 -5.72
C GLN A 102 -17.67 -2.92 -5.82
N GLU A 103 -17.80 -3.49 -7.03
CA GLU A 103 -18.34 -4.83 -7.16
C GLU A 103 -17.46 -5.74 -6.31
N LYS A 104 -18.10 -6.65 -5.59
CA LYS A 104 -17.37 -7.53 -4.69
C LYS A 104 -16.35 -8.30 -5.53
N TRP A 105 -15.16 -8.57 -5.00
CA TRP A 105 -14.10 -9.21 -5.81
C TRP A 105 -14.57 -10.54 -6.42
N TRP A 106 -15.50 -11.24 -5.75
CA TRP A 106 -16.13 -12.45 -6.26
C TRP A 106 -17.19 -12.25 -7.35
N GLU A 107 -17.73 -11.04 -7.52
CA GLU A 107 -18.54 -10.65 -8.68
C GLU A 107 -17.67 -10.33 -9.91
N CYS A 108 -16.35 -10.14 -9.70
CA CYS A 108 -15.34 -9.96 -10.75
C CYS A 108 -14.44 -11.19 -10.95
N ALA A 109 -14.51 -12.18 -10.06
CA ALA A 109 -13.76 -13.43 -10.19
C ALA A 109 -14.33 -14.24 -11.35
N VAL A 110 -13.55 -14.40 -12.42
CA VAL A 110 -13.89 -15.30 -13.51
C VAL A 110 -13.38 -16.67 -13.10
N ALA A 111 -14.28 -17.58 -12.74
CA ALA A 111 -13.90 -18.98 -12.55
C ALA A 111 -13.45 -19.54 -13.91
N GLU A 112 -12.28 -20.17 -13.97
CA GLU A 112 -11.78 -20.79 -15.19
C GLU A 112 -12.56 -22.07 -15.50
N THR A 113 -13.16 -22.68 -14.48
CA THR A 113 -13.97 -23.90 -14.57
C THR A 113 -15.26 -23.82 -13.77
N GLU A 114 -16.25 -24.64 -14.17
CA GLU A 114 -17.56 -24.73 -13.52
C GLU A 114 -17.46 -25.31 -12.08
N SER A 115 -16.42 -26.09 -11.82
CA SER A 115 -16.06 -26.64 -10.50
C SER A 115 -15.59 -25.54 -9.54
N GLU A 116 -14.65 -24.69 -9.97
CA GLU A 116 -14.18 -23.56 -9.16
C GLU A 116 -15.30 -22.55 -8.90
N ALA A 117 -16.19 -22.33 -9.87
CA ALA A 117 -17.36 -21.48 -9.68
C ALA A 117 -18.31 -22.01 -8.60
N ALA A 118 -18.45 -23.34 -8.48
CA ALA A 118 -19.27 -23.97 -7.46
C ALA A 118 -18.65 -23.83 -6.07
N GLU A 119 -17.35 -24.10 -5.94
CA GLU A 119 -16.62 -23.94 -4.67
C GLU A 119 -16.62 -22.49 -4.17
N LEU A 120 -16.40 -21.52 -5.06
CA LEU A 120 -16.47 -20.09 -4.72
C LEU A 120 -17.85 -19.72 -4.20
N ARG A 121 -18.94 -20.20 -4.82
CA ARG A 121 -20.30 -19.93 -4.36
C ARG A 121 -20.56 -20.50 -2.96
N ASP A 122 -20.11 -21.73 -2.71
CA ASP A 122 -20.30 -22.39 -1.41
C ASP A 122 -19.53 -21.67 -0.29
N VAL A 123 -18.30 -21.22 -0.57
CA VAL A 123 -17.48 -20.45 0.40
C VAL A 123 -18.07 -19.06 0.69
N LEU A 124 -18.71 -18.42 -0.30
CA LEU A 124 -19.20 -17.04 -0.20
C LEU A 124 -20.64 -16.93 0.34
N LEU A 125 -21.40 -18.03 0.35
CA LEU A 125 -22.78 -18.10 0.84
C LEU A 125 -22.92 -18.82 2.20
N ALA A 126 -21.83 -19.36 2.75
CA ALA A 126 -21.73 -19.91 4.10
C ALA A 126 -21.52 -18.81 5.15
#